data_AF-A0A7X3TZY4-F1
#
_entry.id   AF-A0A7X3TZY4-F1
#
_cell.length_a   1.000
_cell.length_b   1.000
_cell.length_c   1.000
_cell.angle_alpha   90.00
_cell.angle_beta   90.00
_cell.angle_gamma   90.00
#
_symmetry.space_group_name_H-M   'P 1'
#
loop_
_entity.id
_entity.type
_entity.pdbx_description
1 polymer ?
#
loop_
_entity_poly.entity_id
_entity_poly.type
_entity_poly.pdbx_seq_one_letter_code
_entity_poly.pdbx_strand_id
1 'polypeptide(L)' 'MFVDANVPMYAAGRNHAFKAPSARFMLAVARRRVDAVSDVEVLQEILHRYAAVRRPAVGFVGLESFA' A
#
# COMPACT_ATOMS: atom_id res chain seq x y z
N MET A 1 -13.29 -2.19 -5.70
CA MET A 1 -12.32 -2.32 -6.81
C MET A 1 -11.07 -3.04 -6.33
N PHE A 2 -10.37 -3.76 -7.20
CA PHE A 2 -9.13 -4.43 -6.83
C PHE A 2 -7.95 -3.45 -6.76
N VAL A 3 -7.07 -3.61 -5.77
CA VAL A 3 -5.88 -2.77 -5.56
C VAL A 3 -4.63 -3.64 -5.59
N ASP A 4 -3.73 -3.32 -6.50
CA ASP A 4 -2.43 -3.98 -6.69
C ASP A 4 -1.35 -3.44 -5.74
N ALA A 5 -0.29 -4.23 -5.50
CA ALA A 5 0.83 -3.95 -4.60
C ALA A 5 1.50 -2.60 -4.87
N ASN A 6 1.56 -2.18 -6.13
CA ASN A 6 2.19 -0.94 -6.54
C ASN A 6 1.55 0.30 -5.91
N VAL A 7 0.22 0.32 -5.70
CA VAL A 7 -0.49 1.48 -5.16
C VAL A 7 -0.06 1.81 -3.72
N PRO A 8 -0.17 0.89 -2.73
CA PRO A 8 0.32 1.16 -1.38
C PRO A 8 1.85 1.37 -1.35
N MET A 9 2.62 0.66 -2.19
CA MET A 9 4.07 0.87 -2.27
C MET A 9 4.45 2.28 -2.75
N TYR A 10 3.76 2.84 -3.75
CA TYR A 10 3.99 4.22 -4.18
C TYR A 10 3.52 5.23 -3.14
N ALA A 11 2.39 4.96 -2.46
CA ALA A 11 1.89 5.82 -1.40
C ALA A 11 2.89 5.95 -0.24
N ALA A 12 3.45 4.83 0.22
CA ALA A 12 4.43 4.77 1.32
C ALA A 12 5.89 5.00 0.86
N GLY A 13 6.15 4.92 -0.44
CA GLY A 13 7.49 4.90 -1.02
C GLY A 13 8.19 6.25 -1.14
N ARG A 14 9.30 6.24 -1.87
CA ARG A 14 10.12 7.42 -2.20
C ARG A 14 9.42 8.34 -3.22
N ASN A 15 9.98 9.52 -3.50
CA ASN A 15 9.42 10.43 -4.49
C ASN A 15 9.29 9.74 -5.86
N HIS A 16 8.08 9.76 -6.40
CA HIS A 16 7.71 9.20 -7.69
C HIS A 16 6.47 9.93 -8.21
N ALA A 17 6.27 9.99 -9.52
CA ALA A 17 5.12 10.65 -10.13
C ALA A 17 3.78 10.12 -9.59
N PHE A 18 3.73 8.84 -9.23
CA PHE A 18 2.52 8.19 -8.71
C PHE A 18 2.35 8.26 -7.18
N LYS A 19 3.31 8.81 -6.42
CA LYS A 19 3.20 8.88 -4.96
C LYS A 19 1.98 9.66 -4.50
N ALA A 20 1.81 10.88 -5.01
CA ALA A 20 0.71 11.76 -4.64
C ALA A 20 -0.69 11.19 -5.01
N PRO A 21 -0.94 10.70 -6.24
CA PRO A 21 -2.23 10.10 -6.56
C PRO A 21 -2.49 8.80 -5.77
N SER A 22 -1.49 7.94 -5.58
CA SER A 22 -1.65 6.72 -4.78
C SER A 22 -1.98 7.02 -3.32
N ALA A 23 -1.29 8.00 -2.70
CA ALA A 23 -1.60 8.41 -1.33
C ALA A 23 -3.03 8.98 -1.19
N ARG A 24 -3.48 9.78 -2.17
CA ARG A 24 -4.87 10.27 -2.19
C ARG A 24 -5.89 9.14 -2.30
N PHE A 25 -5.61 8.14 -3.13
CA PHE A 25 -6.46 6.96 -3.27
C PHE A 25 -6.54 6.17 -1.96
N MET A 26 -5.40 5.85 -1.35
CA MET A 26 -5.38 5.12 -0.07
C MET A 26 -6.11 5.86 1.04
N LEU A 27 -6.03 7.20 1.08
CA LEU A 27 -6.81 8.03 2.00
C LEU A 27 -8.32 7.97 1.72
N ALA A 28 -8.74 7.87 0.45
CA ALA A 28 -10.15 7.72 0.11
C ALA A 28 -10.69 6.35 0.57
N VAL A 29 -9.89 5.29 0.43
CA VAL A 29 -10.19 3.94 0.96
C VAL A 29 -10.32 3.98 2.48
N ALA A 30 -9.32 4.54 3.18
CA ALA A 30 -9.34 4.64 4.65
C ALA A 30 -10.53 5.47 5.18
N ARG A 31 -11.00 6.45 4.40
CA ARG A 31 -12.19 7.26 4.71
C ARG A 31 -13.51 6.62 4.26
N ARG A 32 -13.48 5.37 3.79
CA ARG A 32 -14.63 4.62 3.27
C ARG A 32 -15.39 5.37 2.15
N ARG A 33 -14.66 6.15 1.36
CA ARG A 33 -15.19 6.84 0.16
C ARG A 33 -15.05 5.99 -1.10
N VAL A 34 -14.19 4.99 -1.05
CA VAL A 34 -13.94 4.02 -2.12
C VAL A 34 -13.85 2.64 -1.49
N ASP A 35 -14.68 1.71 -1.94
CA ASP A 35 -14.56 0.31 -1.55
C ASP A 35 -13.45 -0.35 -2.37
N ALA A 36 -12.42 -0.82 -1.67
CA ALA A 36 -11.25 -1.46 -2.24
C ALA A 36 -11.02 -2.82 -1.58
N VAL A 37 -10.56 -3.77 -2.40
CA VAL A 37 -10.16 -5.10 -1.96
C VAL A 37 -8.81 -5.43 -2.58
N SER A 38 -8.07 -6.30 -1.93
CA SER A 38 -6.82 -6.88 -2.44
C SER A 38 -6.78 -8.35 -2.00
N ASP A 39 -5.83 -9.10 -2.52
CA ASP A 39 -5.66 -10.52 -2.19
C ASP A 39 -4.39 -10.76 -1.35
N VAL A 40 -4.21 -12.04 -0.99
CA VAL A 40 -3.06 -12.49 -0.19
C VAL A 40 -1.75 -12.42 -0.96
N GLU A 41 -1.75 -12.53 -2.29
CA GLU A 41 -0.54 -12.48 -3.10
C GLU A 41 0.02 -11.06 -3.13
N VAL A 42 -0.85 -10.06 -3.28
CA VAL A 42 -0.48 -8.64 -3.17
C VAL A 42 0.12 -8.33 -1.80
N LEU A 43 -0.48 -8.87 -0.72
CA LEU A 43 0.06 -8.73 0.63
C LEU A 43 1.46 -9.34 0.74
N GLN A 44 1.64 -10.57 0.26
CA GLN A 44 2.93 -11.26 0.29
C GLN A 44 4.00 -10.49 -0.49
N GLU A 45 3.65 -9.92 -1.64
CA GLU A 45 4.57 -9.10 -2.43
C GLU A 45 5.01 -7.85 -1.67
N ILE A 46 4.08 -7.14 -1.01
CA ILE A 46 4.39 -5.97 -0.17
C ILE A 46 5.40 -6.33 0.92
N LEU A 47 5.12 -7.39 1.68
CA LEU A 47 6.00 -7.82 2.76
C LEU A 47 7.37 -8.27 2.24
N HIS A 48 7.39 -9.04 1.14
CA HIS A 48 8.62 -9.51 0.52
C HIS A 48 9.49 -8.35 0.04
N ARG A 49 8.91 -7.36 -0.64
CA ARG A 49 9.62 -6.15 -1.11
C ARG A 49 10.22 -5.36 0.05
N TYR A 50 9.46 -5.10 1.12
CA TYR A 50 9.95 -4.33 2.27
C TYR A 50 11.00 -5.09 3.10
N ALA A 51 10.91 -6.42 3.16
CA ALA A 51 11.97 -7.26 3.71
C ALA A 51 13.25 -7.18 2.86
N ALA A 52 13.13 -7.28 1.53
CA ALA A 52 14.26 -7.22 0.60
C ALA A 52 15.01 -5.88 0.66
N VAL A 53 14.31 -4.76 0.83
CA VAL A 53 14.93 -3.43 0.99
C VAL A 53 15.33 -3.11 2.44
N ARG A 54 15.35 -4.11 3.34
CA ARG A 54 15.73 -4.00 4.77
C ARG A 54 14.91 -2.94 5.53
N ARG A 55 13.62 -2.81 5.20
CA ARG A 55 12.66 -1.93 5.88
C ARG A 55 11.36 -2.66 6.24
N PRO A 56 11.43 -3.81 6.95
CA PRO A 56 10.25 -4.64 7.22
C PRO A 56 9.17 -3.89 8.02
N ALA A 57 9.55 -3.03 8.96
CA ALA A 57 8.62 -2.25 9.77
C ALA A 57 7.63 -1.40 8.93
N VAL A 58 8.06 -0.90 7.77
CA VAL A 58 7.19 -0.11 6.88
C VAL A 58 6.12 -1.00 6.23
N GLY A 59 6.47 -2.24 5.88
CA GLY A 59 5.51 -3.21 5.36
C GLY A 59 4.44 -3.60 6.38
N PHE A 60 4.81 -3.71 7.67
CA PHE A 60 3.88 -4.03 8.75
C PHE A 60 2.97 -2.85 9.15
N VAL A 61 3.50 -1.63 9.28
CA VAL A 61 2.68 -0.44 9.63
C VAL A 61 1.62 -0.15 8.56
N GLY A 62 1.93 -0.46 7.29
CA GLY A 62 0.97 -0.39 6.21
C GLY A 62 -0.26 -1.28 6.44
N LEU A 63 -0.13 -2.42 7.11
CA LEU A 63 -1.24 -3.36 7.33
C LEU A 63 -2.24 -2.87 8.38
N GLU A 64 -1.75 -2.32 9.50
CA GLU A 64 -2.62 -1.84 10.58
C GLU A 64 -3.39 -0.57 10.22
N SER A 65 -2.90 0.19 9.24
CA SER A 65 -3.55 1.43 8.79
C SER A 65 -4.79 1.20 7.93
N PHE A 66 -5.06 -0.05 7.53
CA PHE A 66 -6.21 -0.43 6.67
C PHE A 66 -7.15 -1.46 7.30
N ALA A 67 -6.87 -1.93 8.53
CA ALA A 67 -7.77 -2.77 9.33
C ALA A 67 -8.73 -1.90 10.17
#